data_AF-A0A372EK77-F1
#
_entry.id   AF-A0A372EK77-F1
#
_cell.length_a   1.000
_cell.length_b   1.000
_cell.length_c   1.000
_cell.angle_alpha   90.00
_cell.angle_beta   90.00
_cell.angle_gamma   90.00
#
_symmetry.space_group_name_H-M   'P 1'
#
loop_
_entity.id
_entity.type
_entity.pdbx_description
1 polymer ?
#
loop_
_entity_poly.entity_id
_entity_poly.type
_entity_poly.pdbx_seq_one_letter_code
_entity_poly.pdbx_strand_id
1 'polypeptide(L)'
;MSNAPTPAPPDTAALASATEALYRAALGPGRTADYLPVFARFDERGLAGTHWNHAAAWLNLNWLLYRRLWRQALLYALALAAALGLCWWARGFMAAWPAGVRWGLLASIGVLAVVVPGWWGTAWLHADVRQRMTQAVRRARTVQEACGLLQRGGPGRWVWVLALLAQVALLGTLGLRTGGGPVAAAPEPVLAPQGVAGAPAASPPVPAAAPAPPPSTEGVIEPVSPVSPAVPPGGAVVVGTVTSAAPTPAPALATPAAAAPAAAPPAPGASGDSAGPTDAPRPRWHGHGVNVGIFGDPANAERAATRLRQAGLPVRSDPVESARGPLTRVRVGPFETREQAETAAETVRNLGLEARVFGP
;
A
#
# COMPACT_ATOMS: atom_id res chain seq x y z
N MET A 1 26.93 34.70 35.11
CA MET A 1 26.53 33.83 33.99
C MET A 1 25.36 32.99 34.48
N SER A 2 24.16 33.20 33.94
CA SER A 2 22.98 32.43 34.35
C SER A 2 22.80 31.25 33.40
N ASN A 3 22.92 30.02 33.91
CA ASN A 3 22.62 28.83 33.12
C ASN A 3 21.11 28.79 32.83
N ALA A 4 20.74 28.87 31.56
CA ALA A 4 19.37 28.59 31.15
C ALA A 4 19.05 27.11 31.44
N PRO A 5 17.87 26.78 31.97
CA PRO A 5 17.50 25.39 32.21
C PRO A 5 17.38 24.63 30.89
N THR A 6 18.14 23.56 30.72
CA THR A 6 17.97 22.63 29.60
C THR A 6 16.53 22.11 29.61
N PRO A 7 15.77 22.21 28.51
CA PRO A 7 14.42 21.65 28.46
C PRO A 7 14.51 20.13 28.66
N ALA A 8 13.74 19.62 29.62
CA ALA A 8 13.70 18.19 29.89
C ALA A 8 13.26 17.41 28.64
N PRO A 9 13.86 16.25 28.35
CA PRO A 9 13.38 15.39 27.27
C PRO A 9 11.93 14.97 27.55
N PRO A 10 11.05 14.91 26.53
CA PRO A 10 9.64 14.58 26.74
C PRO A 10 9.49 13.13 27.23
N ASP A 11 8.55 12.90 28.15
CA ASP A 11 8.26 11.59 28.72
C ASP A 11 7.95 10.56 27.63
N THR A 12 8.92 9.67 27.36
CA THR A 12 8.82 8.67 26.30
C THR A 12 7.68 7.68 26.55
N ALA A 13 7.37 7.38 27.81
CA ALA A 13 6.21 6.59 28.21
C ALA A 13 4.87 7.30 27.93
N ALA A 14 4.80 8.64 28.10
CA ALA A 14 3.61 9.42 27.76
C ALA A 14 3.41 9.49 26.23
N LEU A 15 4.50 9.65 25.47
CA LEU A 15 4.46 9.61 24.00
C LEU A 15 4.07 8.22 23.46
N ALA A 16 4.56 7.14 24.06
CA ALA A 16 4.20 5.78 23.69
C ALA A 16 2.70 5.51 23.93
N SER A 17 2.19 5.81 25.13
CA SER A 17 0.77 5.62 25.47
C SER A 17 -0.17 6.52 24.66
N ALA A 18 0.21 7.76 24.36
CA ALA A 18 -0.53 8.62 23.44
C ALA A 18 -0.58 8.06 22.00
N THR A 19 0.53 7.49 21.52
CA THR A 19 0.61 6.86 20.19
C THR A 19 -0.24 5.59 20.13
N GLU A 20 -0.23 4.78 21.19
CA GLU A 20 -1.08 3.59 21.33
C GLU A 20 -2.58 3.95 21.38
N ALA A 21 -2.94 5.04 22.07
CA ALA A 21 -4.31 5.57 22.11
C ALA A 21 -4.79 6.00 20.71
N LEU A 22 -3.93 6.66 19.92
CA LEU A 22 -4.21 7.00 18.53
C LEU A 22 -4.38 5.75 17.65
N TYR A 23 -3.54 4.71 17.81
CA TYR A 23 -3.70 3.44 17.08
C TYR A 23 -5.01 2.74 17.44
N ARG A 24 -5.37 2.72 18.73
CA ARG A 24 -6.65 2.19 19.23
C ARG A 24 -7.85 2.97 18.66
N ALA A 25 -7.77 4.29 18.59
CA ALA A 25 -8.79 5.14 17.98
C ALA A 25 -8.95 4.92 16.46
N ALA A 26 -7.84 4.64 15.74
CA ALA A 26 -7.85 4.43 14.29
C ALA A 26 -8.25 3.00 13.86
N LEU A 27 -7.94 1.98 14.65
CA LEU A 27 -8.20 0.56 14.33
C LEU A 27 -9.64 0.11 14.62
N GLY A 28 -10.31 0.75 15.59
CA GLY A 28 -11.61 0.35 16.12
C GLY A 28 -11.54 -0.85 17.08
N PRO A 29 -12.59 -1.11 17.87
CA PRO A 29 -12.53 -2.01 19.03
C PRO A 29 -12.38 -3.51 18.71
N GLY A 30 -12.59 -3.93 17.47
CA GLY A 30 -12.78 -5.35 17.15
C GLY A 30 -11.53 -6.24 17.04
N ARG A 31 -10.34 -5.66 16.82
CA ARG A 31 -9.06 -6.41 16.66
C ARG A 31 -7.82 -5.62 17.08
N THR A 32 -7.93 -4.69 18.03
CA THR A 32 -6.81 -3.79 18.36
C THR A 32 -5.59 -4.54 18.90
N ALA A 33 -5.83 -5.56 19.73
CA ALA A 33 -4.80 -6.38 20.37
C ALA A 33 -3.89 -7.09 19.35
N ASP A 34 -4.45 -7.61 18.24
CA ASP A 34 -3.70 -8.33 17.22
C ASP A 34 -2.67 -7.44 16.49
N TYR A 35 -3.06 -6.20 16.18
CA TYR A 35 -2.30 -5.31 15.30
C TYR A 35 -1.32 -4.39 16.04
N LEU A 36 -1.63 -3.99 17.29
CA LEU A 36 -0.73 -3.14 18.10
C LEU A 36 0.72 -3.66 18.22
N PRO A 37 1.00 -4.93 18.59
CA PRO A 37 2.37 -5.42 18.71
C PRO A 37 3.07 -5.56 17.34
N VAL A 38 2.33 -5.70 16.24
CA VAL A 38 2.89 -5.69 14.88
C VAL A 38 3.26 -4.27 14.46
N PHE A 39 2.42 -3.28 14.77
CA PHE A 39 2.67 -1.87 14.46
C PHE A 39 3.82 -1.29 15.28
N ALA A 40 3.93 -1.62 16.57
CA ALA A 40 5.08 -1.27 17.40
C ALA A 40 6.39 -1.76 16.76
N ARG A 41 6.43 -3.04 16.36
CA ARG A 41 7.57 -3.66 15.65
C ARG A 41 7.91 -3.03 14.29
N PHE A 42 6.97 -2.35 13.63
CA PHE A 42 7.24 -1.59 12.40
C PHE A 42 7.72 -0.17 12.69
N ASP A 43 7.18 0.47 13.73
CA ASP A 43 7.58 1.80 14.17
C ASP A 43 9.01 1.79 14.76
N GLU A 44 9.37 0.77 15.55
CA GLU A 44 10.74 0.47 16.03
C GLU A 44 11.76 0.39 14.89
N ARG A 45 11.37 -0.22 13.76
CA ARG A 45 12.24 -0.45 12.60
C ARG A 45 12.24 0.72 11.60
N GLY A 46 11.36 1.71 11.79
CA GLY A 46 11.12 2.78 10.81
C GLY A 46 10.57 2.32 9.46
N LEU A 47 10.23 1.02 9.31
CA LEU A 47 9.89 0.36 8.06
C LEU A 47 8.74 -0.63 8.27
N ALA A 48 7.75 -0.60 7.39
CA ALA A 48 6.65 -1.56 7.38
C ALA A 48 7.14 -2.91 6.85
N GLY A 49 7.23 -3.91 7.73
CA GLY A 49 7.78 -5.23 7.44
C GLY A 49 6.77 -6.19 6.80
N THR A 50 7.28 -7.36 6.38
CA THR A 50 6.45 -8.51 6.02
C THR A 50 5.88 -9.16 7.28
N HIS A 51 4.63 -9.58 7.21
CA HIS A 51 3.96 -10.38 8.25
C HIS A 51 2.82 -11.16 7.56
N TRP A 52 2.28 -12.24 8.13
CA TRP A 52 1.19 -12.98 7.47
C TRP A 52 -0.20 -12.56 7.97
N ASN A 53 -1.07 -12.14 7.06
CA ASN A 53 -2.47 -11.82 7.36
C ASN A 53 -3.42 -12.78 6.63
N HIS A 54 -3.94 -13.78 7.33
CA HIS A 54 -4.92 -14.72 6.78
C HIS A 54 -6.17 -14.04 6.19
N ALA A 55 -6.63 -12.91 6.77
CA ALA A 55 -7.81 -12.21 6.29
C ALA A 55 -7.53 -11.38 5.02
N ALA A 56 -6.33 -10.80 4.90
CA ALA A 56 -5.90 -10.15 3.67
C ALA A 56 -5.53 -11.15 2.56
N ALA A 57 -5.07 -12.36 2.91
CA ALA A 57 -4.79 -13.42 1.94
C ALA A 57 -6.08 -13.97 1.29
N TRP A 58 -6.98 -14.54 2.09
CA TRP A 58 -8.15 -15.27 1.59
C TRP A 58 -9.36 -14.38 1.25
N LEU A 59 -9.51 -13.24 1.94
CA LEU A 59 -10.66 -12.33 1.77
C LEU A 59 -10.20 -10.95 1.27
N ASN A 60 -9.08 -10.89 0.53
CA ASN A 60 -8.36 -9.66 0.17
C ASN A 60 -9.26 -8.46 -0.17
N LEU A 61 -10.06 -8.57 -1.24
CA LEU A 61 -10.88 -7.46 -1.73
C LEU A 61 -11.87 -6.96 -0.65
N ASN A 62 -12.53 -7.89 0.05
CA ASN A 62 -13.48 -7.61 1.11
C ASN A 62 -12.78 -6.93 2.32
N TRP A 63 -11.61 -7.45 2.71
CA TRP A 63 -10.76 -6.89 3.76
C TRP A 63 -10.26 -5.47 3.45
N LEU A 64 -9.84 -5.22 2.20
CA LEU A 64 -9.42 -3.89 1.73
C LEU A 64 -10.58 -2.89 1.74
N LEU A 65 -11.78 -3.28 1.24
CA LEU A 65 -12.97 -2.42 1.30
C LEU A 65 -13.37 -2.12 2.77
N TYR A 66 -13.41 -3.13 3.65
CA TYR A 66 -13.74 -2.95 5.06
C TYR A 66 -12.80 -1.96 5.77
N ARG A 67 -11.48 -2.07 5.54
CA ARG A 67 -10.49 -1.13 6.09
C ARG A 67 -10.47 0.24 5.38
N ARG A 68 -11.29 0.46 4.35
CA ARG A 68 -11.32 1.64 3.48
C ARG A 68 -9.99 1.89 2.73
N LEU A 69 -9.24 0.83 2.41
CA LEU A 69 -7.97 0.88 1.67
C LEU A 69 -8.21 1.04 0.16
N TRP A 70 -9.03 2.03 -0.22
CA TRP A 70 -9.61 2.17 -1.57
C TRP A 70 -8.59 2.15 -2.71
N ARG A 71 -7.42 2.80 -2.55
CA ARG A 71 -6.35 2.79 -3.57
C ARG A 71 -5.81 1.37 -3.81
N GLN A 72 -5.59 0.60 -2.74
CA GLN A 72 -5.09 -0.76 -2.84
C GLN A 72 -6.19 -1.71 -3.37
N ALA A 73 -7.45 -1.49 -3.00
CA ALA A 73 -8.59 -2.21 -3.56
C ALA A 73 -8.72 -1.99 -5.08
N LEU A 74 -8.59 -0.74 -5.53
CA LEU A 74 -8.61 -0.40 -6.96
C LEU A 74 -7.43 -1.01 -7.71
N LEU A 75 -6.21 -0.90 -7.17
CA LEU A 75 -5.01 -1.49 -7.78
C LEU A 75 -5.10 -3.02 -7.86
N TYR A 76 -5.60 -3.69 -6.82
CA TYR A 76 -5.81 -5.14 -6.84
C TYR A 76 -6.91 -5.55 -7.82
N ALA A 77 -8.03 -4.82 -7.87
CA ALA A 77 -9.10 -5.09 -8.83
C ALA A 77 -8.63 -4.87 -10.29
N LEU A 78 -7.83 -3.84 -10.55
CA LEU A 78 -7.23 -3.58 -11.86
C LEU A 78 -6.20 -4.67 -12.23
N ALA A 79 -5.34 -5.09 -11.29
CA ALA A 79 -4.39 -6.18 -11.52
C ALA A 79 -5.10 -7.51 -11.81
N LEU A 80 -6.18 -7.82 -11.09
CA LEU A 80 -7.01 -9.00 -11.34
C LEU A 80 -7.72 -8.92 -12.70
N ALA A 81 -8.29 -7.77 -13.05
CA ALA A 81 -8.92 -7.54 -14.35
C ALA A 81 -7.91 -7.64 -15.51
N ALA A 82 -6.68 -7.12 -15.32
CA ALA A 82 -5.60 -7.23 -16.29
C ALA A 82 -5.12 -8.68 -16.45
N ALA A 83 -4.99 -9.44 -15.36
CA ALA A 83 -4.64 -10.86 -15.41
C ALA A 83 -5.72 -11.69 -16.13
N LEU A 84 -7.00 -11.44 -15.83
CA LEU A 84 -8.14 -12.08 -16.51
C LEU A 84 -8.23 -11.68 -17.99
N GLY A 85 -8.01 -10.41 -18.32
CA GLY A 85 -7.97 -9.90 -19.69
C GLY A 85 -6.82 -10.51 -20.50
N LEU A 86 -5.63 -10.63 -19.90
CA LEU A 86 -4.48 -11.31 -20.51
C LEU A 86 -4.76 -12.79 -20.75
N CYS A 87 -5.36 -13.50 -19.77
CA CYS A 87 -5.77 -14.90 -19.94
C CYS A 87 -6.84 -15.08 -21.02
N TRP A 88 -7.76 -14.11 -21.17
CA TRP A 88 -8.80 -14.13 -22.21
C TRP A 88 -8.22 -13.85 -23.61
N TRP A 89 -7.33 -12.86 -23.74
CA TRP A 89 -6.63 -12.54 -24.98
C TRP A 89 -5.70 -13.68 -25.42
N ALA A 90 -4.88 -14.18 -24.50
CA ALA A 90 -3.97 -15.29 -24.75
C ALA A 90 -4.70 -16.65 -24.93
N ARG A 91 -6.02 -16.74 -24.75
CA ARG A 91 -6.80 -17.99 -24.85
C ARG A 91 -6.59 -18.72 -26.18
N GLY A 92 -6.41 -18.00 -27.29
CA GLY A 92 -6.11 -18.58 -28.60
C GLY A 92 -4.71 -19.21 -28.66
N PHE A 93 -3.70 -18.49 -28.17
CA PHE A 93 -2.31 -18.94 -28.10
C PHE A 93 -2.14 -20.12 -27.12
N MET A 94 -2.75 -20.03 -25.94
CA MET A 94 -2.80 -21.09 -24.93
C MET A 94 -3.64 -22.31 -25.35
N ALA A 95 -4.42 -22.25 -26.44
CA ALA A 95 -5.20 -23.40 -26.90
C ALA A 95 -4.29 -24.57 -27.32
N ALA A 96 -3.13 -24.27 -27.91
CA ALA A 96 -2.13 -25.25 -28.33
C ALA A 96 -1.25 -25.77 -27.17
N TRP A 97 -1.38 -25.22 -25.95
CA TRP A 97 -0.52 -25.59 -24.82
C TRP A 97 -1.05 -26.84 -24.09
N PRO A 98 -0.17 -27.73 -23.60
CA PRO A 98 -0.56 -28.86 -22.77
C PRO A 98 -1.38 -28.42 -21.54
N ALA A 99 -2.41 -29.20 -21.20
CA ALA A 99 -3.35 -28.86 -20.12
C ALA A 99 -2.64 -28.56 -18.79
N GLY A 100 -1.61 -29.34 -18.43
CA GLY A 100 -0.80 -29.13 -17.22
C GLY A 100 -0.09 -27.77 -17.18
N VAL A 101 0.42 -27.28 -18.32
CA VAL A 101 1.09 -25.96 -18.39
C VAL A 101 0.08 -24.82 -18.19
N ARG A 102 -1.09 -24.94 -18.82
CA ARG A 102 -2.20 -23.97 -18.69
C ARG A 102 -2.69 -23.88 -17.24
N TRP A 103 -3.00 -25.02 -16.63
CA TRP A 103 -3.48 -25.08 -15.25
C TRP A 103 -2.39 -24.71 -14.25
N GLY A 104 -1.12 -25.08 -14.49
CA GLY A 104 0.02 -24.66 -13.69
C GLY A 104 0.18 -23.14 -13.67
N LEU A 105 0.17 -22.48 -14.84
CA LEU A 105 0.26 -21.03 -14.93
C LEU A 105 -0.93 -20.32 -14.23
N LEU A 106 -2.15 -20.79 -14.45
CA LEU A 106 -3.34 -20.25 -13.78
C LEU A 106 -3.28 -20.44 -12.25
N ALA A 107 -2.79 -21.59 -11.77
CA ALA A 107 -2.57 -21.84 -10.36
C ALA A 107 -1.48 -20.93 -9.79
N SER A 108 -0.36 -20.72 -10.49
CA SER A 108 0.69 -19.78 -10.06
C SER A 108 0.18 -18.34 -9.94
N ILE A 109 -0.64 -17.89 -10.89
CA ILE A 109 -1.29 -16.56 -10.83
C ILE A 109 -2.24 -16.48 -9.63
N GLY A 110 -3.05 -17.52 -9.39
CA GLY A 110 -3.95 -17.59 -8.23
C GLY A 110 -3.23 -17.59 -6.88
N VAL A 111 -2.14 -18.36 -6.75
CA VAL A 111 -1.28 -18.39 -5.56
C VAL A 111 -0.65 -17.02 -5.32
N LEU A 112 -0.10 -16.38 -6.36
CA LEU A 112 0.50 -15.04 -6.23
C LEU A 112 -0.55 -14.00 -5.77
N ALA A 113 -1.77 -14.07 -6.29
CA ALA A 113 -2.88 -13.20 -5.91
C ALA A 113 -3.34 -13.35 -4.45
N VAL A 114 -3.05 -14.49 -3.80
CA VAL A 114 -3.33 -14.75 -2.37
C VAL A 114 -2.12 -14.43 -1.48
N VAL A 115 -0.91 -14.79 -1.91
CA VAL A 115 0.32 -14.63 -1.12
C VAL A 115 0.75 -13.16 -1.01
N VAL A 116 0.71 -12.39 -2.10
CA VAL A 116 1.15 -10.98 -2.12
C VAL A 116 0.33 -10.12 -1.14
N PRO A 117 -1.01 -10.16 -1.13
CA PRO A 117 -1.81 -9.47 -0.11
C PRO A 117 -1.66 -10.08 1.29
N GLY A 118 -1.43 -11.39 1.38
CA GLY A 118 -1.15 -12.07 2.65
C GLY A 118 0.09 -11.51 3.37
N TRP A 119 1.19 -11.26 2.65
CA TRP A 119 2.44 -10.72 3.23
C TRP A 119 2.45 -9.20 3.45
N TRP A 120 1.82 -8.41 2.57
CA TRP A 120 1.86 -6.94 2.65
C TRP A 120 0.59 -6.29 3.21
N GLY A 121 -0.49 -7.05 3.44
CA GLY A 121 -1.80 -6.50 3.80
C GLY A 121 -1.75 -5.48 4.96
N THR A 122 -1.07 -5.81 6.07
CA THR A 122 -0.99 -4.87 7.22
C THR A 122 0.19 -3.92 7.20
N ALA A 123 1.15 -4.09 6.28
CA ALA A 123 2.05 -3.00 5.89
C ALA A 123 1.26 -1.88 5.19
N TRP A 124 0.32 -2.23 4.30
CA TRP A 124 -0.60 -1.26 3.70
C TRP A 124 -1.54 -0.63 4.74
N LEU A 125 -2.08 -1.42 5.68
CA LEU A 125 -2.91 -0.90 6.78
C LEU A 125 -2.12 0.05 7.70
N HIS A 126 -0.88 -0.30 8.07
CA HIS A 126 -0.01 0.51 8.90
C HIS A 126 0.29 1.86 8.24
N ALA A 127 0.72 1.85 6.97
CA ALA A 127 1.00 3.08 6.22
C ALA A 127 -0.22 4.01 6.10
N ASP A 128 -1.40 3.45 5.80
CA ASP A 128 -2.64 4.23 5.68
C ASP A 128 -3.15 4.74 7.04
N VAL A 129 -3.09 3.91 8.11
CA VAL A 129 -3.41 4.35 9.48
C VAL A 129 -2.47 5.47 9.92
N ARG A 130 -1.16 5.34 9.68
CA ARG A 130 -0.16 6.36 10.04
C ARG A 130 -0.36 7.65 9.23
N GLN A 131 -0.77 7.56 7.96
CA GLN A 131 -1.20 8.72 7.17
C GLN A 131 -2.47 9.39 7.76
N ARG A 132 -3.50 8.62 8.15
CA ARG A 132 -4.72 9.15 8.80
C ARG A 132 -4.38 9.84 10.13
N MET A 133 -3.50 9.26 10.94
CA MET A 133 -2.98 9.87 12.17
C MET A 133 -2.28 11.20 11.89
N THR A 134 -1.34 11.23 10.94
CA THR A 134 -0.63 12.47 10.58
C THR A 134 -1.62 13.55 10.13
N GLN A 135 -2.69 13.20 9.43
CA GLN A 135 -3.75 14.14 9.06
C GLN A 135 -4.67 14.56 10.22
N ALA A 136 -4.89 13.70 11.23
CA ALA A 136 -5.69 14.03 12.42
C ALA A 136 -4.90 14.94 13.37
N VAL A 137 -3.65 14.61 13.67
CA VAL A 137 -2.74 15.41 14.53
C VAL A 137 -2.44 16.77 13.91
N ARG A 138 -2.36 16.89 12.57
CA ARG A 138 -2.24 18.19 11.88
C ARG A 138 -3.50 19.07 11.90
N ARG A 139 -4.65 18.54 12.36
CA ARG A 139 -5.94 19.27 12.40
C ARG A 139 -6.45 19.53 13.81
N ALA A 140 -6.16 18.62 14.74
CA ALA A 140 -6.54 18.73 16.14
C ALA A 140 -5.58 19.64 16.92
N ARG A 141 -6.10 20.31 17.96
CA ARG A 141 -5.31 21.03 18.96
C ARG A 141 -4.91 20.14 20.14
N THR A 142 -5.52 18.96 20.29
CA THR A 142 -5.23 18.01 21.38
C THR A 142 -5.22 16.56 20.90
N VAL A 143 -4.54 15.67 21.64
CA VAL A 143 -4.54 14.22 21.38
C VAL A 143 -5.95 13.63 21.50
N GLN A 144 -6.74 14.11 22.47
CA GLN A 144 -8.13 13.68 22.69
C GLN A 144 -9.03 14.01 21.48
N GLU A 145 -8.86 15.21 20.91
CA GLU A 145 -9.55 15.61 19.68
C GLU A 145 -9.09 14.82 18.45
N ALA A 146 -7.79 14.53 18.33
CA ALA A 146 -7.26 13.67 17.26
C ALA A 146 -7.86 12.25 17.33
N CYS A 147 -7.95 11.66 18.53
CA CYS A 147 -8.64 10.40 18.76
C CYS A 147 -10.12 10.47 18.36
N GLY A 148 -10.84 11.54 18.74
CA GLY A 148 -12.24 11.75 18.36
C GLY A 148 -12.44 11.90 16.85
N LEU A 149 -11.52 12.56 16.14
CA LEU A 149 -11.54 12.66 14.67
C LEU A 149 -11.33 11.30 13.99
N LEU A 150 -10.44 10.46 14.52
CA LEU A 150 -10.18 9.11 13.99
C LEU A 150 -11.40 8.18 14.19
N GLN A 151 -12.04 8.23 15.36
CA GLN A 151 -13.20 7.39 15.69
C GLN A 151 -14.44 7.64 14.81
N ARG A 152 -14.64 8.89 14.35
CA ARG A 152 -15.74 9.27 13.43
C ARG A 152 -15.66 8.57 12.05
N GLY A 153 -14.54 7.93 11.72
CA GLY A 153 -14.31 7.24 10.44
C GLY A 153 -14.92 5.84 10.29
N GLY A 154 -15.78 5.39 11.19
CA GLY A 154 -16.30 4.01 11.25
C GLY A 154 -16.91 3.49 9.93
N PRO A 155 -16.68 2.22 9.54
CA PRO A 155 -17.24 1.65 8.31
C PRO A 155 -18.76 1.41 8.44
N GLY A 156 -19.54 1.88 7.47
CA GLY A 156 -20.97 1.61 7.41
C GLY A 156 -21.25 0.13 7.12
N ARG A 157 -22.20 -0.47 7.84
CA ARG A 157 -22.57 -1.91 7.73
C ARG A 157 -22.78 -2.37 6.27
N TRP A 158 -23.37 -1.52 5.44
CA TRP A 158 -23.65 -1.80 4.02
C TRP A 158 -22.41 -2.11 3.16
N VAL A 159 -21.21 -1.62 3.51
CA VAL A 159 -19.99 -1.90 2.74
C VAL A 159 -19.63 -3.38 2.76
N TRP A 160 -19.87 -4.07 3.88
CA TRP A 160 -19.72 -5.53 3.99
C TRP A 160 -20.69 -6.29 3.10
N VAL A 161 -21.96 -5.87 3.06
CA VAL A 161 -23.02 -6.52 2.28
C VAL A 161 -22.70 -6.43 0.78
N LEU A 162 -22.30 -5.24 0.30
CA LEU A 162 -21.89 -5.03 -1.09
C LEU A 162 -20.62 -5.82 -1.44
N ALA A 163 -19.62 -5.85 -0.56
CA ALA A 163 -18.39 -6.62 -0.78
C ALA A 163 -18.64 -8.15 -0.82
N LEU A 164 -19.52 -8.65 0.04
CA LEU A 164 -19.92 -10.06 0.06
C LEU A 164 -20.71 -10.44 -1.20
N LEU A 165 -21.70 -9.63 -1.60
CA LEU A 165 -22.47 -9.85 -2.82
C LEU A 165 -21.58 -9.82 -4.08
N ALA A 166 -20.64 -8.88 -4.17
CA ALA A 166 -19.68 -8.83 -5.26
C ALA A 166 -18.77 -10.06 -5.30
N GLN A 167 -18.33 -10.58 -4.14
CA GLN A 167 -17.51 -11.78 -4.06
C GLN A 167 -18.29 -13.05 -4.43
N VAL A 168 -19.56 -13.17 -4.01
CA VAL A 168 -20.45 -14.28 -4.41
C VAL A 168 -20.74 -14.22 -5.92
N ALA A 169 -21.01 -13.04 -6.49
CA ALA A 169 -21.22 -12.88 -7.92
C ALA A 169 -19.97 -13.23 -8.75
N LEU A 170 -18.77 -12.86 -8.27
CA LEU A 170 -17.49 -13.22 -8.91
C LEU A 170 -17.23 -14.74 -8.86
N LEU A 171 -17.52 -15.39 -7.73
CA LEU A 171 -17.38 -16.85 -7.60
C LEU A 171 -18.42 -17.61 -8.45
N GLY A 172 -19.67 -17.14 -8.48
CA GLY A 172 -20.72 -17.72 -9.32
C GLY A 172 -20.41 -17.60 -10.81
N THR A 173 -20.02 -16.41 -11.28
CA THR A 173 -19.63 -16.20 -12.69
C THR A 173 -18.38 -16.97 -13.10
N LEU A 174 -17.48 -17.31 -12.15
CA LEU A 174 -16.36 -18.21 -12.40
C LEU A 174 -16.82 -19.68 -12.50
N GLY A 175 -17.65 -20.15 -11.55
CA GLY A 175 -18.15 -21.52 -11.50
C GLY A 175 -19.02 -21.91 -12.70
N LEU A 176 -19.94 -21.02 -13.12
CA LEU A 176 -20.72 -21.21 -14.35
C LEU A 176 -19.82 -21.29 -15.61
N ARG A 177 -18.61 -20.70 -15.57
CA ARG A 177 -17.70 -20.61 -16.71
C ARG A 177 -16.66 -21.74 -16.76
N THR A 178 -16.45 -22.47 -15.66
CA THR A 178 -15.60 -23.66 -15.61
C THR A 178 -16.37 -24.97 -15.83
N GLY A 179 -17.68 -24.91 -16.07
CA GLY A 179 -18.54 -26.09 -16.19
C GLY A 179 -18.90 -26.74 -14.85
N GLY A 180 -18.59 -26.07 -13.73
CA GLY A 180 -18.93 -26.51 -12.38
C GLY A 180 -20.40 -26.25 -12.07
N GLY A 181 -21.30 -26.92 -12.80
CA GLY A 181 -22.70 -27.01 -12.42
C GLY A 181 -22.84 -27.70 -11.05
N PRO A 182 -23.87 -27.37 -10.25
CA PRO A 182 -24.15 -28.14 -9.03
C PRO A 182 -24.40 -29.60 -9.42
N VAL A 183 -23.89 -30.54 -8.61
CA VAL A 183 -24.10 -31.97 -8.84
C VAL A 183 -25.58 -32.29 -8.62
N ALA A 184 -26.35 -32.27 -9.72
CA ALA A 184 -27.71 -32.75 -9.76
C ALA A 184 -27.68 -34.28 -9.63
N ALA A 185 -27.75 -34.76 -8.39
CA ALA A 185 -27.84 -36.19 -8.10
C ALA A 185 -29.21 -36.72 -8.54
N ALA A 186 -29.29 -37.14 -9.80
CA ALA A 186 -30.48 -37.70 -10.42
C ALA A 186 -30.20 -39.16 -10.87
N PRO A 187 -30.48 -40.15 -10.03
CA PRO A 187 -30.74 -41.51 -10.49
C PRO A 187 -32.19 -41.55 -11.03
N GLU A 188 -32.37 -41.43 -12.34
CA GLU A 188 -33.68 -41.76 -12.94
C GLU A 188 -33.97 -43.26 -12.77
N PRO A 189 -35.21 -43.65 -12.40
CA PRO A 189 -35.61 -45.05 -12.37
C PRO A 189 -35.74 -45.58 -13.80
N VAL A 190 -34.89 -46.53 -14.18
CA VAL A 190 -34.92 -47.14 -15.51
C VAL A 190 -36.23 -47.92 -15.71
N LEU A 191 -37.12 -47.37 -16.52
CA LEU A 191 -38.30 -48.06 -17.04
C LEU A 191 -37.86 -49.10 -18.08
N ALA A 192 -37.75 -50.35 -17.66
CA ALA A 192 -37.44 -51.47 -18.55
C ALA A 192 -38.68 -51.92 -19.35
N PRO A 193 -38.64 -51.94 -20.70
CA PRO A 193 -39.69 -52.56 -21.51
C PRO A 193 -39.60 -54.10 -21.49
N GLN A 194 -40.73 -54.76 -21.73
CA GLN A 194 -40.91 -56.22 -21.67
C GLN A 194 -40.08 -56.99 -22.73
N GLY A 195 -39.63 -58.20 -22.36
CA GLY A 195 -38.70 -59.01 -23.17
C GLY A 195 -38.95 -60.52 -23.14
N VAL A 196 -40.20 -60.95 -23.41
CA VAL A 196 -40.66 -62.31 -23.80
C VAL A 196 -40.32 -63.50 -22.86
N ALA A 197 -41.32 -64.33 -22.58
CA ALA A 197 -41.19 -65.51 -21.72
C ALA A 197 -40.35 -66.66 -22.33
N GLY A 198 -39.64 -67.40 -21.49
CA GLY A 198 -38.81 -68.54 -21.91
C GLY A 198 -38.27 -69.38 -20.74
N ALA A 199 -39.15 -70.11 -20.05
CA ALA A 199 -38.77 -71.23 -19.17
C ALA A 199 -39.09 -72.55 -19.92
N PRO A 200 -38.31 -73.63 -19.72
CA PRO A 200 -38.42 -74.43 -18.49
C PRO A 200 -37.06 -74.84 -17.88
N ALA A 201 -37.13 -75.50 -16.72
CA ALA A 201 -35.95 -75.94 -15.94
C ALA A 201 -35.58 -77.42 -16.18
N ALA A 202 -34.30 -77.77 -15.92
CA ALA A 202 -33.86 -79.14 -15.67
C ALA A 202 -32.57 -79.19 -14.82
N SER A 203 -32.62 -79.97 -13.74
CA SER A 203 -31.54 -80.48 -12.87
C SER A 203 -31.91 -81.94 -12.52
N PRO A 204 -31.14 -82.78 -11.76
CA PRO A 204 -29.82 -82.65 -11.09
C PRO A 204 -28.90 -83.85 -11.49
N PRO A 205 -28.09 -84.54 -10.65
CA PRO A 205 -27.26 -84.21 -9.44
C PRO A 205 -25.74 -84.26 -9.83
N VAL A 206 -24.66 -84.66 -9.10
CA VAL A 206 -24.34 -85.32 -7.79
C VAL A 206 -22.97 -84.75 -7.29
N PRO A 207 -22.68 -84.63 -5.96
CA PRO A 207 -21.44 -84.04 -5.44
C PRO A 207 -20.46 -85.01 -4.73
N ALA A 208 -19.23 -84.53 -4.44
CA ALA A 208 -18.29 -85.14 -3.48
C ALA A 208 -17.42 -84.07 -2.75
N ALA A 209 -16.99 -84.40 -1.52
CA ALA A 209 -16.28 -83.59 -0.49
C ALA A 209 -14.86 -83.09 -0.90
N ALA A 210 -14.13 -82.21 -0.17
CA ALA A 210 -14.01 -82.00 1.29
C ALA A 210 -13.58 -80.55 1.71
N PRO A 211 -13.52 -80.17 3.02
CA PRO A 211 -13.76 -78.77 3.46
C PRO A 211 -12.70 -78.04 4.36
N ALA A 212 -12.77 -76.68 4.35
CA ALA A 212 -12.64 -75.71 5.48
C ALA A 212 -11.34 -75.65 6.35
N PRO A 213 -11.16 -74.72 7.34
CA PRO A 213 -11.94 -73.53 7.78
C PRO A 213 -11.12 -72.18 7.88
N PRO A 214 -11.72 -71.04 8.34
CA PRO A 214 -11.10 -69.69 8.31
C PRO A 214 -10.93 -68.97 9.68
N PRO A 215 -10.36 -67.74 9.68
CA PRO A 215 -10.68 -66.63 10.59
C PRO A 215 -11.07 -65.33 9.83
N SER A 216 -11.68 -64.28 10.39
CA SER A 216 -12.30 -64.06 11.71
C SER A 216 -13.30 -62.88 11.65
N THR A 217 -14.17 -62.75 12.65
CA THR A 217 -15.18 -61.69 12.81
C THR A 217 -14.70 -60.54 13.73
N GLU A 218 -15.29 -59.35 13.57
CA GLU A 218 -15.43 -58.19 14.50
C GLU A 218 -14.35 -57.84 15.56
N GLY A 219 -14.06 -56.53 15.69
CA GLY A 219 -13.28 -55.97 16.80
C GLY A 219 -13.18 -54.44 16.79
N VAL A 220 -14.08 -53.76 17.50
CA VAL A 220 -14.06 -52.29 17.70
C VAL A 220 -13.25 -51.91 18.95
N ILE A 221 -12.19 -51.10 18.81
CA ILE A 221 -11.69 -50.18 19.85
C ILE A 221 -11.14 -48.91 19.16
N GLU A 222 -11.27 -47.76 19.82
CA GLU A 222 -10.71 -46.45 19.39
C GLU A 222 -9.35 -46.16 20.10
N PRO A 223 -8.89 -44.93 20.44
CA PRO A 223 -7.57 -44.46 20.02
C PRO A 223 -6.47 -44.46 21.10
N VAL A 224 -5.20 -44.45 20.66
CA VAL A 224 -4.05 -44.02 21.47
C VAL A 224 -3.02 -43.24 20.64
N SER A 225 -2.43 -42.20 21.24
CA SER A 225 -1.25 -41.46 20.74
C SER A 225 -0.01 -41.82 21.58
N PRO A 226 1.21 -41.63 21.06
CA PRO A 226 2.16 -40.82 21.84
C PRO A 226 3.14 -39.92 21.04
N VAL A 227 3.20 -38.66 21.48
CA VAL A 227 4.38 -37.76 21.68
C VAL A 227 5.78 -38.18 21.13
N SER A 228 6.32 -37.38 20.19
CA SER A 228 7.64 -36.62 20.17
C SER A 228 8.98 -37.27 20.66
N PRO A 229 10.20 -36.68 20.45
CA PRO A 229 10.60 -35.44 19.73
C PRO A 229 11.91 -35.54 18.86
N ALA A 230 12.52 -34.38 18.51
CA ALA A 230 13.93 -34.12 18.08
C ALA A 230 14.33 -34.45 16.61
N VAL A 231 15.38 -33.90 15.95
CA VAL A 231 16.26 -32.70 16.06
C VAL A 231 16.99 -32.50 14.68
N PRO A 232 17.48 -31.31 14.26
CA PRO A 232 17.94 -31.08 12.87
C PRO A 232 19.47 -30.99 12.65
N PRO A 233 19.96 -31.15 11.41
CA PRO A 233 21.09 -30.41 10.82
C PRO A 233 20.56 -29.16 10.08
N GLY A 234 21.31 -28.06 9.86
CA GLY A 234 22.71 -28.00 9.46
C GLY A 234 22.78 -28.13 7.92
N GLY A 235 23.25 -27.16 7.13
CA GLY A 235 23.90 -25.89 7.46
C GLY A 235 24.92 -25.58 6.36
N ALA A 236 24.49 -24.94 5.27
CA ALA A 236 25.33 -24.71 4.08
C ALA A 236 25.50 -23.22 3.80
N VAL A 237 26.73 -22.73 3.95
CA VAL A 237 27.12 -21.35 3.62
C VAL A 237 27.63 -21.31 2.19
N VAL A 238 27.19 -20.33 1.40
CA VAL A 238 27.84 -19.92 0.15
C VAL A 238 28.09 -18.42 0.21
N VAL A 239 29.37 -18.04 0.22
CA VAL A 239 29.83 -16.65 0.07
C VAL A 239 30.47 -16.53 -1.32
N GLY A 240 30.03 -15.54 -2.09
CA GLY A 240 30.40 -15.39 -3.51
C GLY A 240 30.04 -14.01 -4.06
N THR A 241 30.69 -12.99 -3.50
CA THR A 241 31.37 -11.90 -4.22
C THR A 241 30.66 -11.12 -5.34
N VAL A 242 30.31 -9.86 -5.01
CA VAL A 242 30.36 -8.62 -5.82
C VAL A 242 30.34 -8.67 -7.36
N THR A 243 29.41 -7.91 -7.96
CA THR A 243 29.70 -6.81 -8.91
C THR A 243 28.46 -5.92 -9.09
N SER A 244 28.66 -4.63 -9.39
CA SER A 244 27.61 -3.64 -9.65
C SER A 244 27.60 -3.22 -11.13
N ALA A 245 26.42 -3.18 -11.75
CA ALA A 245 26.15 -2.42 -12.97
C ALA A 245 24.64 -2.18 -13.16
N ALA A 246 24.26 -1.01 -13.65
CA ALA A 246 22.94 -0.74 -14.25
C ALA A 246 23.04 -0.85 -15.78
N PRO A 247 21.91 -0.85 -16.51
CA PRO A 247 21.68 0.31 -17.37
C PRO A 247 20.21 0.78 -17.51
N THR A 248 20.08 2.02 -17.98
CA THR A 248 18.84 2.72 -18.40
C THR A 248 18.27 2.16 -19.71
N PRO A 249 16.99 2.44 -20.03
CA PRO A 249 16.74 3.10 -21.33
C PRO A 249 15.57 4.11 -21.35
N ALA A 250 15.70 5.18 -22.14
CA ALA A 250 14.60 6.00 -22.66
C ALA A 250 15.06 6.86 -23.87
N PRO A 251 14.50 6.68 -25.09
CA PRO A 251 14.74 7.56 -26.25
C PRO A 251 13.72 8.71 -26.34
N ALA A 252 13.91 9.63 -27.30
CA ALA A 252 13.30 10.97 -27.35
C ALA A 252 12.29 11.20 -28.51
N LEU A 253 12.07 12.49 -28.88
CA LEU A 253 11.16 13.09 -29.89
C LEU A 253 9.79 13.55 -29.33
N ALA A 254 9.20 14.70 -29.71
CA ALA A 254 9.57 15.77 -30.67
C ALA A 254 9.02 17.16 -30.26
N THR A 255 9.35 18.21 -31.03
CA THR A 255 8.95 19.63 -30.83
C THR A 255 8.16 20.18 -32.04
N PRO A 256 7.24 21.13 -31.84
CA PRO A 256 7.25 22.41 -32.60
C PRO A 256 7.08 23.62 -31.66
N ALA A 257 7.84 24.74 -31.78
CA ALA A 257 7.95 25.73 -32.87
C ALA A 257 6.87 26.85 -32.79
N ALA A 258 7.23 28.10 -33.10
CA ALA A 258 6.58 29.31 -32.58
C ALA A 258 6.14 30.35 -33.64
N ALA A 259 5.33 31.33 -33.23
CA ALA A 259 4.96 32.52 -34.03
C ALA A 259 4.68 33.76 -33.16
N ALA A 260 5.00 34.95 -33.71
CA ALA A 260 4.82 36.33 -33.19
C ALA A 260 4.92 37.30 -34.43
N PRO A 261 4.94 38.66 -34.37
CA PRO A 261 4.99 39.60 -33.23
C PRO A 261 4.14 40.92 -33.44
N ALA A 262 4.62 42.05 -32.87
CA ALA A 262 4.18 43.47 -32.99
C ALA A 262 3.08 43.96 -32.01
N ALA A 263 3.10 45.20 -31.48
CA ALA A 263 3.94 46.38 -31.78
C ALA A 263 4.43 47.15 -30.49
N ALA A 264 5.28 48.18 -30.68
CA ALA A 264 5.91 49.07 -29.67
C ALA A 264 6.42 50.36 -30.39
N PRO A 265 7.25 51.28 -29.83
CA PRO A 265 7.69 51.58 -28.44
C PRO A 265 7.33 53.07 -28.08
N PRO A 266 8.10 53.96 -27.37
CA PRO A 266 9.57 54.18 -27.38
C PRO A 266 10.28 54.07 -26.00
N ALA A 267 11.63 54.04 -26.05
CA ALA A 267 12.54 54.17 -24.90
C ALA A 267 13.46 55.41 -25.09
N PRO A 268 14.29 55.77 -24.09
CA PRO A 268 15.71 55.38 -24.16
C PRO A 268 16.35 55.06 -22.78
N GLY A 269 17.51 54.39 -22.69
CA GLY A 269 18.25 53.69 -23.75
C GLY A 269 19.70 53.31 -23.37
N ALA A 270 20.05 52.05 -23.62
CA ALA A 270 21.39 51.51 -23.98
C ALA A 270 22.56 51.63 -22.95
N SER A 271 23.63 50.82 -22.99
CA SER A 271 24.10 49.83 -23.99
C SER A 271 24.79 48.61 -23.36
N GLY A 272 24.75 47.47 -24.06
CA GLY A 272 25.71 46.35 -23.93
C GLY A 272 25.44 45.33 -22.81
N ASP A 273 25.80 44.04 -22.96
CA ASP A 273 26.12 43.29 -24.19
C ASP A 273 25.87 41.78 -23.93
N SER A 274 26.11 40.94 -24.93
CA SER A 274 25.84 39.50 -24.99
C SER A 274 26.52 38.72 -23.87
N ALA A 275 25.75 38.32 -22.85
CA ALA A 275 26.25 37.58 -21.69
C ALA A 275 25.58 36.20 -21.58
N GLY A 276 26.32 35.14 -21.93
CA GLY A 276 26.02 33.79 -21.47
C GLY A 276 26.55 33.58 -20.04
N PRO A 277 25.69 33.34 -19.03
CA PRO A 277 26.17 32.92 -17.72
C PRO A 277 26.68 31.47 -17.84
N THR A 278 27.97 31.14 -17.72
CA THR A 278 28.98 31.62 -16.75
C THR A 278 28.45 31.51 -15.32
N ASP A 279 29.16 30.77 -14.47
CA ASP A 279 28.79 30.55 -13.06
C ASP A 279 29.02 31.83 -12.23
N ALA A 280 28.13 32.81 -12.46
CA ALA A 280 28.11 34.06 -11.74
C ALA A 280 27.81 33.75 -10.26
N PRO A 281 28.68 34.17 -9.31
CA PRO A 281 28.54 33.77 -7.92
C PRO A 281 27.22 34.30 -7.36
N ARG A 282 26.25 33.38 -7.19
CA ARG A 282 24.91 33.69 -6.68
C ARG A 282 25.08 34.54 -5.42
N PRO A 283 24.44 35.73 -5.33
CA PRO A 283 24.77 36.72 -4.32
C PRO A 283 24.67 36.08 -2.93
N ARG A 284 25.83 35.96 -2.27
CA ARG A 284 25.92 35.30 -0.97
C ARG A 284 24.98 36.02 0.00
N TRP A 285 24.31 35.24 0.86
CA TRP A 285 23.39 35.82 1.82
C TRP A 285 24.20 36.48 2.94
N HIS A 286 24.36 37.81 2.85
CA HIS A 286 25.01 38.60 3.87
C HIS A 286 23.96 39.06 4.90
N GLY A 287 24.24 38.84 6.19
CA GLY A 287 23.33 39.16 7.29
C GLY A 287 22.37 38.04 7.65
N HIS A 288 21.40 38.36 8.50
CA HIS A 288 20.40 37.42 9.03
C HIS A 288 19.22 37.25 8.08
N GLY A 289 18.40 36.21 8.30
CA GLY A 289 17.23 35.93 7.45
C GLY A 289 16.27 34.94 8.09
N VAL A 290 15.08 34.80 7.49
CA VAL A 290 14.06 33.83 7.90
C VAL A 290 13.73 32.94 6.70
N ASN A 291 13.99 31.64 6.83
CA ASN A 291 13.56 30.65 5.84
C ASN A 291 12.10 30.28 6.14
N VAL A 292 11.20 30.50 5.18
CA VAL A 292 9.75 30.28 5.34
C VAL A 292 9.33 28.92 4.79
N GLY A 293 10.08 28.38 3.83
CA GLY A 293 9.86 27.04 3.31
C GLY A 293 10.50 26.79 1.96
N ILE A 294 10.48 25.52 1.56
CA ILE A 294 10.81 25.08 0.21
C ILE A 294 9.56 24.38 -0.35
N PHE A 295 9.04 24.89 -1.46
CA PHE A 295 7.82 24.43 -2.11
C PHE A 295 8.15 23.68 -3.39
N GLY A 296 7.58 22.49 -3.59
CA GLY A 296 7.67 21.73 -4.86
C GLY A 296 6.68 22.18 -5.94
N ASP A 297 6.09 23.36 -5.79
CA ASP A 297 5.08 23.94 -6.69
C ASP A 297 5.26 25.47 -6.66
N PRO A 298 5.57 26.12 -7.80
CA PRO A 298 5.82 27.56 -7.86
C PRO A 298 4.58 28.39 -7.49
N ALA A 299 3.37 27.94 -7.84
CA ALA A 299 2.13 28.66 -7.52
C ALA A 299 1.81 28.63 -6.01
N ASN A 300 2.42 27.74 -5.23
CA ASN A 300 2.38 27.78 -3.77
C ASN A 300 3.43 28.75 -3.20
N ALA A 301 4.63 28.76 -3.77
CA ALA A 301 5.68 29.70 -3.38
C ALA A 301 5.29 31.17 -3.64
N GLU A 302 4.68 31.46 -4.80
CA GLU A 302 4.19 32.80 -5.15
C GLU A 302 3.08 33.27 -4.22
N ARG A 303 2.15 32.38 -3.85
CA ARG A 303 1.08 32.70 -2.89
C ARG A 303 1.62 32.96 -1.48
N ALA A 304 2.64 32.21 -1.04
CA ALA A 304 3.34 32.48 0.20
C ALA A 304 4.09 33.83 0.13
N ALA A 305 4.89 34.05 -0.91
CA ALA A 305 5.66 35.28 -1.12
C ALA A 305 4.77 36.53 -1.21
N THR A 306 3.59 36.43 -1.82
CA THR A 306 2.64 37.53 -1.94
C THR A 306 2.03 37.90 -0.59
N ARG A 307 1.64 36.93 0.24
CA ARG A 307 1.15 37.18 1.62
C ARG A 307 2.22 37.84 2.50
N LEU A 308 3.47 37.39 2.38
CA LEU A 308 4.59 37.97 3.10
C LEU A 308 4.88 39.42 2.65
N ARG A 309 4.85 39.71 1.34
CA ARG A 309 4.95 41.08 0.82
C ARG A 309 3.78 41.97 1.28
N GLN A 310 2.56 41.43 1.34
CA GLN A 310 1.38 42.14 1.88
C GLN A 310 1.51 42.45 3.38
N ALA A 311 2.28 41.65 4.13
CA ALA A 311 2.65 41.92 5.52
C ALA A 311 3.86 42.86 5.68
N GLY A 312 4.29 43.55 4.61
CA GLY A 312 5.40 44.51 4.63
C GLY A 312 6.81 43.87 4.72
N LEU A 313 6.92 42.55 4.64
CA LEU A 313 8.19 41.85 4.80
C LEU A 313 9.00 41.81 3.47
N PRO A 314 10.34 41.99 3.51
CA PRO A 314 11.18 41.88 2.31
C PRO A 314 11.39 40.41 1.93
N VAL A 315 10.84 39.97 0.79
CA VAL A 315 10.83 38.56 0.38
C VAL A 315 11.75 38.30 -0.83
N ARG A 316 12.54 37.23 -0.76
CA ARG A 316 13.22 36.62 -1.91
C ARG A 316 12.75 35.17 -2.13
N SER A 317 12.52 34.82 -3.39
CA SER A 317 12.15 33.47 -3.84
C SER A 317 13.25 32.92 -4.74
N ASP A 318 14.08 32.04 -4.20
CA ASP A 318 15.17 31.40 -4.95
C ASP A 318 14.63 30.13 -5.64
N PRO A 319 14.80 29.94 -6.96
CA PRO A 319 14.69 28.61 -7.55
C PRO A 319 15.87 27.74 -7.07
N VAL A 320 15.56 26.54 -6.57
CA VAL A 320 16.53 25.57 -6.07
C VAL A 320 16.27 24.24 -6.77
N GLU A 321 17.20 23.85 -7.63
CA GLU A 321 17.15 22.56 -8.30
C GLU A 321 17.52 21.42 -7.34
N SER A 322 16.85 20.28 -7.48
CA SER A 322 16.99 19.12 -6.59
C SER A 322 16.86 17.81 -7.36
N ALA A 323 17.38 16.72 -6.80
CA ALA A 323 17.28 15.36 -7.35
C ALA A 323 15.82 14.81 -7.44
N ARG A 324 14.80 15.65 -7.19
CA ARG A 324 13.37 15.35 -7.33
C ARG A 324 12.61 16.40 -8.16
N GLY A 325 13.32 17.29 -8.87
CA GLY A 325 12.77 18.37 -9.68
C GLY A 325 13.11 19.78 -9.17
N PRO A 326 12.51 20.83 -9.77
CA PRO A 326 12.67 22.21 -9.32
C PRO A 326 11.83 22.50 -8.07
N LEU A 327 12.44 23.09 -7.04
CA LEU A 327 11.74 23.53 -5.82
C LEU A 327 12.01 25.02 -5.59
N THR A 328 10.99 25.80 -5.24
CA THR A 328 11.12 27.23 -4.95
C THR A 328 11.29 27.46 -3.45
N ARG A 329 12.39 28.08 -3.03
CA ARG A 329 12.69 28.42 -1.63
C ARG A 329 12.30 29.86 -1.33
N VAL A 330 11.39 30.07 -0.39
CA VAL A 330 10.93 31.41 0.01
C VAL A 330 11.62 31.82 1.31
N ARG A 331 12.25 33.00 1.27
CA ARG A 331 13.02 33.60 2.37
C ARG A 331 12.59 35.04 2.60
N VAL A 332 12.71 35.49 3.84
CA VAL A 332 12.53 36.89 4.26
C VAL A 332 13.87 37.44 4.74
N GLY A 333 14.18 38.69 4.36
CA GLY A 333 15.47 39.34 4.57
C GLY A 333 16.23 39.60 3.26
N PRO A 334 17.48 40.10 3.32
CA PRO A 334 18.35 40.13 4.49
C PRO A 334 17.90 41.11 5.60
N PHE A 335 18.30 40.78 6.82
CA PHE A 335 18.21 41.64 8.02
C PHE A 335 19.62 41.87 8.57
N GLU A 336 19.86 43.00 9.23
CA GLU A 336 21.18 43.32 9.78
C GLU A 336 21.40 42.56 11.09
N THR A 337 20.48 42.69 12.04
CA THR A 337 20.57 42.01 13.34
C THR A 337 19.73 40.74 13.40
N ARG A 338 20.11 39.84 14.31
CA ARG A 338 19.34 38.63 14.62
C ARG A 338 17.95 38.95 15.16
N GLU A 339 17.84 39.99 15.98
CA GLU A 339 16.59 40.42 16.62
C GLU A 339 15.55 40.84 15.58
N GLN A 340 15.95 41.61 14.55
CA GLN A 340 15.10 41.95 13.41
C GLN A 340 14.55 40.70 12.70
N ALA A 341 15.41 39.69 12.51
CA ALA A 341 15.01 38.42 11.90
C ALA A 341 14.10 37.58 12.82
N GLU A 342 14.26 37.67 14.14
CA GLU A 342 13.39 37.01 15.12
C GLU A 342 12.01 37.68 15.19
N THR A 343 11.92 39.01 15.21
CA THR A 343 10.64 39.75 15.08
C THR A 343 9.95 39.42 13.75
N ALA A 344 10.68 39.41 12.63
CA ALA A 344 10.14 38.99 11.35
C ALA A 344 9.64 37.54 11.38
N ALA A 345 10.35 36.62 12.05
CA ALA A 345 9.92 35.24 12.22
C ALA A 345 8.67 35.11 13.12
N GLU A 346 8.43 36.02 14.07
CA GLU A 346 7.15 36.12 14.79
C GLU A 346 6.02 36.58 13.88
N THR A 347 6.25 37.60 13.03
CA THR A 347 5.27 38.03 12.01
C THR A 347 4.92 36.87 11.07
N VAL A 348 5.91 36.10 10.59
CA VAL A 348 5.69 34.92 9.72
C VAL A 348 4.89 33.83 10.45
N ARG A 349 5.19 33.55 11.72
CA ARG A 349 4.45 32.57 12.54
C ARG A 349 3.00 33.00 12.78
N ASN A 350 2.76 34.29 13.04
CA ASN A 350 1.41 34.86 13.19
C ASN A 350 0.58 34.78 11.90
N LEU A 351 1.23 34.74 10.73
CA LEU A 351 0.60 34.51 9.42
C LEU A 351 0.34 33.00 9.13
N GLY A 352 0.61 32.10 10.09
CA GLY A 352 0.39 30.66 9.95
C GLY A 352 1.40 29.96 9.04
N LEU A 353 2.58 30.54 8.86
CA LEU A 353 3.68 29.97 8.06
C LEU A 353 4.82 29.51 8.99
N GLU A 354 5.56 28.49 8.57
CA GLU A 354 6.78 28.09 9.28
C GLU A 354 7.85 29.20 9.15
N ALA A 355 8.62 29.42 10.21
CA ALA A 355 9.66 30.45 10.23
C ALA A 355 10.91 29.93 10.93
N ARG A 356 11.99 29.75 10.18
CA ARG A 356 13.29 29.36 10.72
C ARG A 356 14.33 30.45 10.48
N VAL A 357 14.68 31.17 11.54
CA VAL A 357 15.77 32.16 11.52
C VAL A 357 17.09 31.46 11.16
N PHE A 358 17.90 32.12 10.34
CA PHE A 358 19.28 31.75 10.04
C PHE A 358 20.17 32.99 10.06
N GLY A 359 21.42 32.81 10.47
CA GLY A 359 22.47 33.83 10.43
C GLY A 359 23.52 33.52 9.36
N PRO A 360 24.60 34.33 9.31
CA PRO A 360 25.83 33.98 8.60
C PRO A 360 26.53 32.74 9.22
#